data_AF-A0A846R066-F1
#
_entry.id   AF-A0A846R066-F1
#
_cell.length_a   1.000
_cell.length_b   1.000
_cell.length_c   1.000
_cell.angle_alpha   90.00
_cell.angle_beta   90.00
_cell.angle_gamma   90.00
#
_symmetry.space_group_name_H-M   'P 1'
#
loop_
_entity.id
_entity.type
_entity.pdbx_description
1 polymer ?
#
loop_
_entity_poly.entity_id
_entity_poly.type
_entity_poly.pdbx_seq_one_letter_code
_entity_poly.pdbx_strand_id
1 'polypeptide(L)'
;MKRVFFLMMLSVIGTVAIKAQDKVQDRDQDRLMMVDGDVLQIRDRDQVRLQDPIVLNDGTTVNPDGSYQTRDRDRLRLKDGECLDNDGIKYRNEYQYRYKVKQEGKGLSMAQIQERNQNRYQVMLIDGEVFKIRNREQNRIQEQVNLGDGIIINPDGSYQNHERKQLQLQDGECINMDGAMYKNMYQHRKMLLQKNMKANKNMLKKKPQTKPGVQKKKKSTK
;
A
#
# COMPACT_ATOMS: atom_id res chain seq x y z
N MET A 1 -7.96 -73.25 -21.69
CA MET A 1 -6.58 -72.81 -22.01
C MET A 1 -6.51 -71.30 -22.03
N LYS A 2 -5.64 -70.73 -21.17
CA LYS A 2 -4.68 -69.62 -21.45
C LYS A 2 -5.29 -68.30 -22.01
N ARG A 3 -5.16 -67.11 -21.40
CA ARG A 3 -4.10 -66.57 -20.52
C ARG A 3 -4.64 -65.44 -19.64
N VAL A 4 -4.17 -65.44 -18.40
CA VAL A 4 -4.16 -64.33 -17.43
C VAL A 4 -3.27 -63.21 -17.96
N PHE A 5 -3.64 -61.93 -17.78
CA PHE A 5 -2.69 -60.91 -17.34
C PHE A 5 -3.40 -59.81 -16.55
N PHE A 6 -3.12 -59.81 -15.25
CA PHE A 6 -3.23 -58.71 -14.31
C PHE A 6 -2.57 -57.45 -14.88
N LEU A 7 -3.24 -56.29 -14.75
CA LEU A 7 -2.56 -55.00 -14.63
C LEU A 7 -3.42 -54.08 -13.74
N MET A 8 -3.07 -54.06 -12.45
CA MET A 8 -3.46 -53.02 -11.52
C MET A 8 -3.02 -51.67 -12.10
N MET A 9 -3.97 -50.86 -12.56
CA MET A 9 -3.71 -49.45 -12.82
C MET A 9 -3.87 -48.71 -11.48
N LEU A 10 -2.74 -48.44 -10.82
CA LEU A 10 -2.66 -47.53 -9.68
C LEU A 10 -3.27 -46.18 -10.09
N SER A 11 -4.50 -45.90 -9.66
CA SER A 11 -5.06 -44.55 -9.66
C SER A 11 -4.42 -43.76 -8.52
N VAL A 12 -3.16 -43.35 -8.71
CA VAL A 12 -2.60 -42.25 -7.90
C VAL A 12 -3.28 -40.99 -8.39
N ILE A 13 -4.37 -40.63 -7.73
CA ILE A 13 -4.91 -39.26 -7.78
C ILE A 13 -3.85 -38.40 -7.09
N GLY A 14 -2.85 -38.00 -7.87
CA GLY A 14 -1.91 -36.97 -7.47
C GLY A 14 -2.69 -35.67 -7.44
N THR A 15 -3.28 -35.34 -6.29
CA THR A 15 -3.67 -33.96 -6.00
C THR A 15 -2.37 -33.15 -5.93
N VAL A 16 -1.86 -32.72 -7.09
CA VAL A 16 -1.05 -31.53 -7.15
C VAL A 16 -1.99 -30.39 -6.77
N ALA A 17 -2.10 -30.15 -5.46
CA ALA A 17 -2.50 -28.86 -4.97
C ALA A 17 -1.50 -27.89 -5.58
N ILE A 18 -1.90 -27.25 -6.68
CA ILE A 18 -1.24 -26.07 -7.20
C ILE A 18 -1.37 -25.09 -6.05
N LYS A 19 -0.34 -25.04 -5.19
CA LYS A 19 -0.12 -23.87 -4.38
C LYS A 19 0.20 -22.80 -5.41
N ALA A 20 -0.83 -22.09 -5.86
CA ALA A 20 -0.66 -20.76 -6.38
C ALA A 20 0.19 -20.07 -5.32
N GLN A 21 1.49 -19.97 -5.59
CA GLN A 21 2.33 -19.06 -4.86
C GLN A 21 1.79 -17.71 -5.27
N ASP A 22 0.77 -17.24 -4.54
CA ASP A 22 0.45 -15.83 -4.43
C ASP A 22 1.76 -15.19 -4.01
N LYS A 23 2.58 -14.82 -5.00
CA LYS A 23 3.57 -13.78 -4.84
C LYS A 23 2.71 -12.59 -4.52
N VAL A 24 2.51 -12.36 -3.24
CA VAL A 24 1.75 -11.24 -2.74
C VAL A 24 2.50 -10.01 -3.25
N GLN A 25 2.01 -9.49 -4.38
CA GLN A 25 2.69 -8.46 -5.13
C GLN A 25 2.50 -7.16 -4.35
N ASP A 26 3.51 -6.30 -4.41
CA ASP A 26 3.46 -5.01 -3.75
C ASP A 26 2.43 -4.13 -4.47
N ARG A 27 1.18 -4.16 -3.96
CA ARG A 27 -0.02 -3.57 -4.58
C ARG A 27 -0.03 -2.04 -4.61
N ASP A 28 0.99 -1.42 -4.00
CA ASP A 28 1.21 0.03 -3.93
C ASP A 28 2.08 0.53 -5.11
N GLN A 29 2.37 -0.36 -6.07
CA GLN A 29 3.21 -0.06 -7.24
C GLN A 29 2.44 0.46 -8.47
N ASP A 30 1.14 0.71 -8.29
CA ASP A 30 0.24 1.21 -9.30
C ASP A 30 0.57 2.69 -9.61
N ARG A 31 0.61 3.02 -10.89
CA ARG A 31 0.85 4.38 -11.36
C ARG A 31 0.28 4.59 -12.76
N LEU A 32 0.06 5.84 -13.08
CA LEU A 32 -0.28 6.31 -14.42
C LEU A 32 0.99 6.85 -15.07
N MET A 33 1.22 6.52 -16.33
CA MET A 33 2.38 7.00 -17.10
C MET A 33 1.92 7.48 -18.47
N MET A 34 2.43 8.63 -18.90
CA MET A 34 2.22 9.13 -20.26
C MET A 34 3.18 8.43 -21.22
N VAL A 35 2.66 7.83 -22.28
CA VAL A 35 3.42 7.16 -23.33
C VAL A 35 2.78 7.47 -24.67
N ASP A 36 3.53 8.12 -25.56
CA ASP A 36 3.12 8.44 -26.93
C ASP A 36 1.74 9.14 -27.03
N GLY A 37 1.47 10.05 -26.09
CA GLY A 37 0.21 10.79 -26.02
C GLY A 37 -0.96 10.08 -25.33
N ASP A 38 -0.79 8.83 -24.91
CA ASP A 38 -1.78 8.06 -24.14
C ASP A 38 -1.34 7.86 -22.69
N VAL A 39 -2.29 7.87 -21.76
CA VAL A 39 -2.04 7.45 -20.38
C VAL A 39 -2.18 5.93 -20.26
N LEU A 40 -1.12 5.29 -19.79
CA LEU A 40 -1.12 3.88 -19.40
C LEU A 40 -1.24 3.77 -17.88
N GLN A 41 -2.20 2.97 -17.42
CA GLN A 41 -2.21 2.47 -16.06
C GLN A 41 -1.31 1.24 -15.98
N ILE A 42 -0.26 1.34 -15.16
CA ILE A 42 0.68 0.26 -14.93
C ILE A 42 0.36 -0.38 -13.58
N ARG A 43 -0.20 -1.58 -13.59
CA ARG A 43 -0.62 -2.35 -12.41
C ARG A 43 -0.02 -3.74 -12.45
N ASP A 44 0.67 -4.15 -11.40
CA ASP A 44 1.23 -5.51 -11.30
C ASP A 44 2.10 -5.95 -12.49
N ARG A 45 2.66 -4.99 -13.25
CA ARG A 45 3.40 -5.12 -14.52
C ARG A 45 2.55 -5.21 -15.79
N ASP A 46 1.25 -5.31 -15.65
CA ASP A 46 0.32 -5.12 -16.76
C ASP A 46 0.24 -3.63 -17.07
N GLN A 47 0.13 -3.32 -18.36
CA GLN A 47 -0.04 -1.96 -18.87
C GLN A 47 -1.36 -1.92 -19.62
N VAL A 48 -2.29 -1.13 -19.11
CA VAL A 48 -3.61 -0.96 -19.71
C VAL A 48 -3.77 0.49 -20.06
N ARG A 49 -4.16 0.78 -21.30
CA ARG A 49 -4.49 2.13 -21.73
C ARG A 49 -5.71 2.61 -20.93
N LEU A 50 -5.59 3.79 -20.34
CA LEU A 50 -6.68 4.44 -19.62
C LEU A 50 -7.73 4.88 -20.65
N GLN A 51 -8.97 4.40 -20.50
CA GLN A 51 -10.07 4.72 -21.41
C GLN A 51 -10.95 5.84 -20.89
N ASP A 52 -11.19 5.86 -19.58
CA ASP A 52 -12.01 6.84 -18.90
C ASP A 52 -11.16 7.60 -17.87
N PRO A 53 -11.54 8.85 -17.53
CA PRO A 53 -10.87 9.56 -16.45
C PRO A 53 -10.88 8.77 -15.15
N ILE A 54 -9.79 8.88 -14.38
CA ILE A 54 -9.65 8.26 -13.06
C ILE A 54 -9.38 9.33 -12.01
N VAL A 55 -10.00 9.17 -10.85
CA VAL A 55 -9.73 9.98 -9.66
C VAL A 55 -8.71 9.25 -8.79
N LEU A 56 -7.60 9.91 -8.49
CA LEU A 56 -6.55 9.43 -7.60
C LEU A 56 -6.96 9.64 -6.13
N ASN A 57 -6.22 9.01 -5.20
CA ASN A 57 -6.54 9.07 -3.77
C ASN A 57 -6.48 10.48 -3.17
N ASP A 58 -5.75 11.40 -3.81
CA ASP A 58 -5.64 12.79 -3.39
C ASP A 58 -6.74 13.70 -3.99
N GLY A 59 -7.67 13.14 -4.76
CA GLY A 59 -8.71 13.88 -5.49
C GLY A 59 -8.27 14.36 -6.88
N THR A 60 -7.02 14.12 -7.29
CA THR A 60 -6.56 14.48 -8.64
C THR A 60 -7.33 13.66 -9.69
N THR A 61 -7.96 14.33 -10.64
CA THR A 61 -8.61 13.67 -11.79
C THR A 61 -7.65 13.63 -12.97
N VAL A 62 -7.36 12.45 -13.50
CA VAL A 62 -6.46 12.23 -14.64
C VAL A 62 -7.24 11.70 -15.83
N ASN A 63 -7.11 12.37 -16.97
CA ASN A 63 -7.76 12.00 -18.22
C ASN A 63 -6.87 11.08 -19.08
N PRO A 64 -7.45 10.30 -20.01
CA PRO A 64 -6.72 9.46 -20.97
C PRO A 64 -5.65 10.19 -21.80
N ASP A 65 -5.85 11.48 -22.07
CA ASP A 65 -4.93 12.32 -22.84
C ASP A 65 -3.77 12.92 -22.00
N GLY A 66 -3.67 12.50 -20.72
CA GLY A 66 -2.65 12.94 -19.78
C GLY A 66 -2.84 14.35 -19.25
N SER A 67 -3.91 15.06 -19.62
CA SER A 67 -4.35 16.21 -18.82
C SER A 67 -4.84 15.74 -17.47
N TYR A 68 -4.55 16.52 -16.43
CA TYR A 68 -5.05 16.24 -15.09
C TYR A 68 -5.36 17.53 -14.36
N GLN A 69 -6.34 17.44 -13.46
CA GLN A 69 -6.69 18.52 -12.57
C GLN A 69 -6.41 18.06 -11.14
N THR A 70 -5.54 18.78 -10.44
CA THR A 70 -5.34 18.54 -9.01
C THR A 70 -6.61 18.90 -8.25
N ARG A 71 -6.75 18.39 -7.03
CA ARG A 71 -7.85 18.78 -6.13
C ARG A 71 -7.94 20.30 -5.93
N ASP A 72 -6.80 20.98 -5.88
CA ASP A 72 -6.73 22.44 -5.76
C ASP A 72 -7.08 23.17 -7.08
N ARG A 73 -7.60 22.42 -8.07
CA ARG A 73 -8.07 22.83 -9.40
C ARG A 73 -7.00 23.27 -10.39
N ASP A 74 -5.72 23.05 -10.06
CA ASP A 74 -4.63 23.30 -11.01
C ASP A 74 -4.74 22.36 -12.19
N ARG A 75 -4.79 22.92 -13.40
CA ARG A 75 -4.82 22.15 -14.64
C ARG A 75 -3.41 21.97 -15.16
N LEU A 76 -3.02 20.72 -15.31
CA LEU A 76 -1.68 20.30 -15.66
C LEU A 76 -1.74 19.22 -16.74
N ARG A 77 -0.60 18.91 -17.35
CA ARG A 77 -0.50 17.83 -18.33
C ARG A 77 0.79 17.05 -18.09
N LEU A 78 0.68 15.73 -18.13
CA LEU A 78 1.85 14.86 -18.14
C LEU A 78 2.58 14.99 -19.47
N LYS A 79 3.90 15.05 -19.40
CA LYS A 79 4.76 14.88 -20.57
C LYS A 79 5.08 13.40 -20.77
N ASP A 80 5.41 13.00 -21.98
CA ASP A 80 5.86 11.64 -22.27
C ASP A 80 6.95 11.18 -21.30
N GLY A 81 6.74 10.00 -20.74
CA GLY A 81 7.55 9.38 -19.71
C GLY A 81 7.26 9.84 -18.28
N GLU A 82 6.58 10.96 -18.04
CA GLU A 82 6.18 11.37 -16.69
C GLU A 82 5.13 10.41 -16.11
N CYS A 83 5.11 10.29 -14.78
CA CYS A 83 4.21 9.40 -14.07
C CYS A 83 3.52 10.09 -12.90
N LEU A 84 2.30 9.67 -12.57
CA LEU A 84 1.62 9.95 -11.30
C LEU A 84 1.41 8.64 -10.56
N ASP A 85 1.72 8.58 -9.27
CA ASP A 85 1.24 7.47 -8.44
C ASP A 85 -0.18 7.72 -7.94
N ASN A 86 -0.77 6.72 -7.28
CA ASN A 86 -2.14 6.83 -6.76
C ASN A 86 -2.33 7.93 -5.70
N ASP A 87 -1.24 8.47 -5.11
CA ASP A 87 -1.30 9.57 -4.14
C ASP A 87 -1.16 10.95 -4.83
N GLY A 88 -1.20 11.00 -6.17
CA GLY A 88 -1.06 12.22 -6.96
C GLY A 88 0.38 12.75 -7.06
N ILE A 89 1.38 11.96 -6.65
CA ILE A 89 2.77 12.40 -6.68
C ILE A 89 3.31 12.25 -8.09
N LYS A 90 3.75 13.37 -8.68
CA LYS A 90 4.38 13.37 -10.01
C LYS A 90 5.85 12.95 -9.95
N TYR A 91 6.24 12.12 -10.91
CA TYR A 91 7.61 11.70 -11.18
C TYR A 91 8.00 12.06 -12.61
N ARG A 92 9.27 12.45 -12.79
CA ARG A 92 9.85 12.80 -14.09
C ARG A 92 9.96 11.59 -15.02
N ASN A 93 10.04 10.39 -14.45
CA ASN A 93 10.10 9.12 -15.16
C ASN A 93 9.92 7.92 -14.23
N GLU A 94 9.71 6.76 -14.86
CA GLU A 94 9.64 5.46 -14.23
C GLU A 94 10.79 5.17 -13.27
N TYR A 95 12.01 5.51 -13.68
CA TYR A 95 13.19 5.24 -12.87
C TYR A 95 13.14 6.00 -11.53
N GLN A 96 12.74 7.28 -11.57
CA GLN A 96 12.58 8.08 -10.36
C GLN A 96 11.51 7.49 -9.44
N TYR A 97 10.37 7.07 -10.00
CA TYR A 97 9.31 6.40 -9.27
C TYR A 97 9.82 5.15 -8.55
N ARG A 98 10.41 4.21 -9.30
CA ARG A 98 10.94 2.94 -8.75
C ARG A 98 12.00 3.18 -7.69
N TYR A 99 12.87 4.17 -7.91
CA TYR A 99 13.89 4.54 -6.93
C TYR A 99 13.25 5.02 -5.62
N LYS A 100 12.22 5.87 -5.69
CA LYS A 100 11.50 6.38 -4.51
C LYS A 100 10.81 5.25 -3.76
N VAL A 101 10.01 4.43 -4.43
CA VAL A 101 9.36 3.24 -3.81
C VAL A 101 10.39 2.30 -3.16
N LYS A 102 11.54 2.08 -3.79
CA LYS A 102 12.62 1.26 -3.20
C LYS A 102 13.19 1.89 -1.93
N GLN A 103 13.40 3.21 -1.91
CA GLN A 103 13.88 3.90 -0.69
C GLN A 103 12.87 3.83 0.43
N GLU A 104 11.57 3.82 0.10
CA GLU A 104 10.50 3.73 1.08
C GLU A 104 10.43 2.38 1.80
N GLY A 105 10.80 1.31 1.10
CA GLY A 105 10.94 -0.03 1.68
C GLY A 105 12.28 -0.27 2.38
N LYS A 106 13.20 0.70 2.40
CA LYS A 106 14.58 0.46 2.86
C LYS A 106 14.62 0.06 4.34
N GLY A 107 15.17 -1.12 4.59
CA GLY A 107 15.30 -1.69 5.94
C GLY A 107 14.04 -2.36 6.47
N LEU A 108 12.97 -2.44 5.67
CA LEU A 108 11.80 -3.24 5.97
C LEU A 108 11.94 -4.62 5.33
N SER A 109 11.45 -5.67 6.01
CA SER A 109 11.27 -6.98 5.38
C SER A 109 10.14 -6.92 4.35
N MET A 110 10.09 -7.88 3.42
CA MET A 110 8.96 -7.97 2.49
C MET A 110 7.62 -8.10 3.23
N ALA A 111 7.59 -8.86 4.34
CA ALA A 111 6.40 -8.97 5.19
C ALA A 111 5.99 -7.62 5.81
N GLN A 112 6.95 -6.80 6.25
CA GLN A 112 6.66 -5.47 6.80
C GLN A 112 6.19 -4.48 5.73
N ILE A 113 6.73 -4.56 4.51
CA ILE A 113 6.24 -3.77 3.37
C ILE A 113 4.81 -4.20 3.01
N GLN A 114 4.58 -5.52 2.97
CA GLN A 114 3.27 -6.11 2.71
C GLN A 114 2.23 -5.65 3.72
N GLU A 115 2.55 -5.79 5.01
CA GLU A 115 1.69 -5.38 6.12
C GLU A 115 1.43 -3.88 6.09
N ARG A 116 2.47 -3.06 5.90
CA ARG A 116 2.32 -1.61 5.75
C ARG A 116 1.33 -1.26 4.65
N ASN A 117 1.47 -1.88 3.49
CA ASN A 117 0.61 -1.57 2.34
C ASN A 117 -0.81 -2.09 2.57
N GLN A 118 -0.96 -3.34 3.02
CA GLN A 118 -2.27 -3.93 3.37
C GLN A 118 -3.02 -3.12 4.44
N ASN A 119 -2.29 -2.47 5.33
CA ASN A 119 -2.80 -1.60 6.39
C ASN A 119 -2.78 -0.11 6.05
N ARG A 120 -2.52 0.29 4.79
CA ARG A 120 -2.79 1.65 4.30
C ARG A 120 -4.31 1.84 4.19
N TYR A 121 -4.92 1.97 5.34
CA TYR A 121 -6.30 2.31 5.56
C TYR A 121 -6.38 3.78 5.96
N GLN A 122 -7.18 4.55 5.24
CA GLN A 122 -7.39 5.97 5.50
C GLN A 122 -8.84 6.32 5.26
N VAL A 123 -9.38 7.20 6.09
CA VAL A 123 -10.65 7.88 5.84
C VAL A 123 -10.30 9.31 5.46
N MET A 124 -10.73 9.76 4.28
CA MET A 124 -10.38 11.06 3.73
C MET A 124 -11.62 11.77 3.20
N LEU A 125 -11.69 13.09 3.42
CA LEU A 125 -12.70 13.94 2.77
C LEU A 125 -12.16 14.41 1.41
N ILE A 126 -12.93 14.15 0.35
CA ILE A 126 -12.62 14.57 -1.03
C ILE A 126 -13.88 15.17 -1.63
N ASP A 127 -13.82 16.44 -2.00
CA ASP A 127 -14.92 17.20 -2.62
C ASP A 127 -16.25 17.12 -1.83
N GLY A 128 -16.15 17.09 -0.49
CA GLY A 128 -17.30 17.01 0.41
C GLY A 128 -17.87 15.61 0.63
N GLU A 129 -17.27 14.58 0.01
CA GLU A 129 -17.62 13.18 0.24
C GLU A 129 -16.51 12.47 1.01
N VAL A 130 -16.88 11.63 1.97
CA VAL A 130 -15.91 10.84 2.73
C VAL A 130 -15.66 9.50 2.07
N PHE A 131 -14.39 9.21 1.83
CA PHE A 131 -13.93 7.96 1.24
C PHE A 131 -13.09 7.16 2.24
N LYS A 132 -13.39 5.87 2.30
CA LYS A 132 -12.49 4.86 2.85
C LYS A 132 -11.56 4.41 1.74
N ILE A 133 -10.28 4.72 1.89
CA ILE A 133 -9.21 4.37 0.98
C ILE A 133 -8.41 3.24 1.62
N ARG A 134 -8.45 2.06 1.00
CA ARG A 134 -7.67 0.89 1.43
C ARG A 134 -6.95 0.28 0.25
N ASN A 135 -5.63 0.40 0.23
CA ASN A 135 -4.80 -0.01 -0.92
C ASN A 135 -5.29 0.63 -2.23
N ARG A 136 -5.97 -0.17 -3.07
CA ARG A 136 -6.50 0.18 -4.39
C ARG A 136 -7.97 0.58 -4.37
N GLU A 137 -8.66 0.31 -3.26
CA GLU A 137 -10.10 0.53 -3.17
C GLU A 137 -10.38 1.86 -2.52
N GLN A 138 -11.08 2.72 -3.25
CA GLN A 138 -11.66 3.95 -2.77
C GLN A 138 -13.18 3.78 -2.75
N ASN A 139 -13.75 3.64 -1.56
CA ASN A 139 -15.18 3.44 -1.37
C ASN A 139 -15.75 4.62 -0.59
N ARG A 140 -16.74 5.31 -1.16
CA ARG A 140 -17.50 6.32 -0.41
C ARG A 140 -18.17 5.63 0.78
N ILE A 141 -18.04 6.20 1.98
CA ILE A 141 -18.70 5.65 3.16
C ILE A 141 -20.16 6.11 3.15
N GLN A 142 -21.09 5.19 3.42
CA GLN A 142 -22.52 5.48 3.54
C GLN A 142 -22.99 5.44 4.99
N GLU A 143 -22.22 4.75 5.84
CA GLU A 143 -22.47 4.59 7.26
C GLU A 143 -21.26 5.10 8.05
N GLN A 144 -21.47 5.34 9.34
CA GLN A 144 -20.41 5.70 10.26
C GLN A 144 -19.28 4.66 10.29
N VAL A 145 -18.05 5.15 10.40
CA VAL A 145 -16.85 4.32 10.48
C VAL A 145 -16.22 4.49 11.85
N ASN A 146 -16.05 3.38 12.55
CA ASN A 146 -15.29 3.33 13.80
C ASN A 146 -13.81 3.07 13.48
N LEU A 147 -12.95 3.96 13.95
CA LEU A 147 -11.50 3.82 13.90
C LEU A 147 -10.95 3.43 15.29
N GLY A 148 -9.64 3.26 15.35
CA GLY A 148 -8.90 3.10 16.61
C GLY A 148 -9.14 4.27 17.57
N ASP A 149 -8.85 4.01 18.84
CA ASP A 149 -9.01 4.98 19.95
C ASP A 149 -10.43 5.54 20.11
N GLY A 150 -11.44 4.84 19.60
CA GLY A 150 -12.85 5.22 19.75
C GLY A 150 -13.28 6.39 18.88
N ILE A 151 -12.52 6.71 17.83
CA ILE A 151 -12.89 7.75 16.86
C ILE A 151 -14.03 7.23 15.98
N ILE A 152 -15.08 8.03 15.83
CA ILE A 152 -16.25 7.73 14.99
C ILE A 152 -16.36 8.81 13.92
N ILE A 153 -16.32 8.43 12.64
CA ILE A 153 -16.43 9.34 11.50
C ILE A 153 -17.75 9.12 10.77
N ASN A 154 -18.47 10.19 10.47
CA ASN A 154 -19.71 10.19 9.70
C ASN A 154 -19.46 10.40 8.19
N PRO A 155 -20.42 10.04 7.33
CA PRO A 155 -20.32 10.25 5.87
C PRO A 155 -20.14 11.70 5.40
N ASP A 156 -20.48 12.67 6.24
CA ASP A 156 -20.32 14.12 5.98
C ASP A 156 -18.96 14.68 6.43
N GLY A 157 -18.07 13.83 6.96
CA GLY A 157 -16.75 14.20 7.44
C GLY A 157 -16.71 14.74 8.86
N SER A 158 -17.87 14.87 9.53
CA SER A 158 -17.91 15.15 10.96
C SER A 158 -17.40 13.92 11.72
N TYR A 159 -16.68 14.16 12.82
CA TYR A 159 -16.15 13.07 13.62
C TYR A 159 -15.98 13.43 15.09
N GLN A 160 -16.02 12.40 15.93
CA GLN A 160 -15.75 12.50 17.35
C GLN A 160 -14.37 11.91 17.64
N ASN A 161 -13.47 12.66 18.29
CA ASN A 161 -12.17 12.14 18.70
C ASN A 161 -12.26 11.35 20.03
N HIS A 162 -11.14 10.76 20.48
CA HIS A 162 -11.06 10.01 21.75
C HIS A 162 -11.44 10.84 22.99
N GLU A 163 -11.29 12.16 22.95
CA GLU A 163 -11.71 13.10 24.00
C GLU A 163 -13.20 13.48 23.90
N ARG A 164 -13.95 12.83 23.01
CA ARG A 164 -15.36 13.11 22.70
C ARG A 164 -15.62 14.48 22.08
N LYS A 165 -14.59 15.17 21.60
CA LYS A 165 -14.72 16.45 20.90
C LYS A 165 -15.26 16.22 19.49
N GLN A 166 -16.29 16.97 19.14
CA GLN A 166 -16.83 17.03 17.78
C GLN A 166 -15.94 17.91 16.91
N LEU A 167 -15.52 17.37 15.77
CA LEU A 167 -14.58 17.96 14.83
C LEU A 167 -15.08 17.69 13.40
N GLN A 168 -14.47 18.37 12.42
CA GLN A 168 -14.81 18.24 11.01
C GLN A 168 -13.52 18.03 10.23
N LEU A 169 -13.49 17.01 9.38
CA LEU A 169 -12.43 16.86 8.38
C LEU A 169 -12.52 18.04 7.41
N GLN A 170 -11.37 18.67 7.14
CA GLN A 170 -11.25 19.56 6.01
C GLN A 170 -11.01 18.75 4.74
N ASP A 171 -11.38 19.33 3.61
CA ASP A 171 -11.14 18.69 2.33
C ASP A 171 -9.64 18.38 2.16
N GLY A 172 -9.31 17.16 1.73
CA GLY A 172 -7.94 16.67 1.63
C GLY A 172 -7.39 16.01 2.89
N GLU A 173 -7.93 16.33 4.07
CA GLU A 173 -7.47 15.73 5.33
C GLU A 173 -7.87 14.27 5.44
N CYS A 174 -6.98 13.47 6.02
CA CYS A 174 -7.23 12.07 6.25
C CYS A 174 -6.90 11.63 7.69
N ILE A 175 -7.65 10.65 8.18
CA ILE A 175 -7.40 9.97 9.44
C ILE A 175 -7.08 8.51 9.12
N ASN A 176 -5.98 7.99 9.67
CA ASN A 176 -5.61 6.59 9.52
C ASN A 176 -6.37 5.69 10.51
N MET A 177 -6.19 4.37 10.41
CA MET A 177 -6.86 3.42 11.30
C MET A 177 -6.57 3.64 12.80
N ASP A 178 -5.38 4.16 13.15
CA ASP A 178 -4.99 4.45 14.53
C ASP A 178 -5.57 5.78 15.05
N GLY A 179 -6.36 6.49 14.23
CA GLY A 179 -6.94 7.77 14.61
C GLY A 179 -5.99 8.98 14.44
N ALA A 180 -4.81 8.79 13.86
CA ALA A 180 -3.89 9.88 13.56
C ALA A 180 -4.35 10.66 12.32
N MET A 181 -4.43 11.99 12.45
CA MET A 181 -4.80 12.91 11.39
C MET A 181 -3.57 13.37 10.58
N TYR A 182 -3.75 13.57 9.28
CA TYR A 182 -2.77 14.13 8.36
C TYR A 182 -3.45 15.11 7.39
N LYS A 183 -2.70 16.12 6.92
CA LYS A 183 -3.20 17.11 5.95
C LYS A 183 -3.58 16.48 4.62
N ASN A 184 -2.91 15.39 4.25
CA ASN A 184 -3.16 14.61 3.04
C ASN A 184 -2.43 13.26 3.09
N MET A 185 -2.74 12.42 2.12
CA MET A 185 -2.17 11.09 1.98
C MET A 185 -0.63 11.11 1.82
N TYR A 186 -0.08 12.12 1.14
CA TYR A 186 1.37 12.29 0.99
C TYR A 186 2.06 12.54 2.34
N GLN A 187 1.51 13.40 3.20
CA GLN A 187 2.04 13.64 4.53
C GLN A 187 1.99 12.37 5.38
N HIS A 188 0.89 11.63 5.32
CA HIS A 188 0.78 10.35 6.01
C HIS A 188 1.88 9.38 5.56
N ARG A 189 2.04 9.18 4.25
CA ARG A 189 3.10 8.34 3.67
C ARG A 189 4.47 8.77 4.16
N LYS A 190 4.80 10.07 4.08
CA LYS A 190 6.07 10.62 4.56
C LYS A 190 6.33 10.31 6.04
N MET A 191 5.31 10.39 6.89
CA MET A 191 5.44 10.11 8.33
C MET A 191 5.68 8.62 8.61
N LEU A 192 5.00 7.71 7.90
CA LEU A 192 5.24 6.27 8.02
C LEU A 192 6.69 5.92 7.68
N LEU A 193 7.25 6.52 6.62
CA LEU A 193 8.66 6.34 6.23
C LEU A 193 9.61 6.77 7.34
N GLN A 194 9.35 7.92 7.96
CA GLN A 194 10.17 8.42 9.06
C GLN A 194 10.09 7.52 10.29
N LYS A 195 8.89 7.05 10.66
CA LYS A 195 8.68 6.11 11.78
C LYS A 195 9.48 4.83 11.57
N ASN A 196 9.41 4.26 10.37
CA ASN A 196 10.13 3.04 10.00
C ASN A 196 11.66 3.23 10.00
N MET A 197 12.15 4.35 9.45
CA MET A 197 13.59 4.68 9.51
C MET A 197 14.10 4.84 10.95
N LYS A 198 13.32 5.47 11.84
CA LYS A 198 13.66 5.61 13.26
C LYS A 198 13.64 4.27 13.98
N ALA A 199 12.63 3.43 13.76
CA ALA A 199 12.55 2.09 14.32
C ALA A 199 13.75 1.22 13.93
N ASN A 200 14.12 1.23 12.64
CA ASN A 200 15.30 0.51 12.14
C ASN A 200 16.61 1.02 12.74
N LYS A 201 16.79 2.35 12.87
CA LYS A 201 17.96 2.91 13.55
C LYS A 201 18.03 2.46 15.01
N ASN A 202 16.91 2.39 15.71
CA ASN A 202 16.86 1.96 17.11
C ASN A 202 17.12 0.45 17.26
N MET A 203 16.69 -0.37 16.30
CA MET A 203 17.00 -1.80 16.26
C MET A 203 18.50 -2.05 16.01
N LEU A 204 19.12 -1.32 15.07
CA LEU A 204 20.57 -1.43 14.80
C LEU A 204 21.45 -0.97 15.97
N LYS A 205 20.92 -0.10 16.83
CA LYS A 205 21.60 0.35 18.07
C LYS A 205 21.49 -0.64 19.22
N LYS A 206 20.56 -1.62 19.18
CA LYS A 206 20.54 -2.71 20.16
C LYS A 206 21.68 -3.67 19.84
N LYS A 207 22.76 -3.63 20.63
CA LYS A 207 23.85 -4.61 20.54
C LYS A 207 23.25 -6.02 20.55
N PRO A 208 23.73 -6.95 19.70
CA PRO A 208 23.32 -8.35 19.82
C PRO A 208 23.64 -8.79 21.24
N GLN A 209 22.63 -9.27 21.97
CA GLN A 209 22.89 -9.98 23.23
C GLN A 209 23.77 -11.18 22.90
N THR A 210 25.05 -11.08 23.26
CA THR A 210 25.98 -12.20 23.21
C THR A 210 25.37 -13.35 23.98
N LYS A 211 25.11 -14.47 23.28
CA LYS A 211 24.67 -15.72 23.91
C LYS A 211 25.62 -16.05 25.06
N PRO A 212 25.15 -16.43 26.26
CA PRO A 212 26.05 -16.84 27.33
C PRO A 212 26.88 -18.03 26.87
N GLY A 213 28.20 -17.89 26.93
CA GLY A 213 29.15 -18.91 26.51
C GLY A 213 28.99 -20.16 27.36
N VAL A 214 28.76 -21.30 26.70
CA VAL A 214 28.73 -22.62 27.34
C VAL A 214 30.11 -22.88 27.94
N GLN A 215 30.22 -22.84 29.27
CA GLN A 215 31.42 -23.25 29.99
C GLN A 215 31.64 -24.76 29.77
N LYS A 216 32.71 -25.11 29.04
CA LYS A 216 33.15 -26.50 28.93
C LYS A 216 33.62 -26.98 30.31
N LYS A 217 32.89 -27.93 30.91
CA LYS A 217 33.35 -28.68 32.08
C LYS A 217 34.66 -29.40 31.73
N LYS A 218 35.74 -29.12 32.47
CA LYS A 218 36.98 -29.90 32.43
C LYS A 218 36.66 -31.33 32.87
N LYS A 219 37.00 -32.31 32.03
CA LYS A 219 37.05 -33.72 32.44
C LYS A 219 38.21 -33.89 33.42
N SER A 220 37.90 -34.36 34.62
CA SER A 220 38.88 -34.87 35.58
C SER A 220 39.30 -36.26 35.10
N THR A 221 40.59 -36.44 34.84
CA THR A 221 41.21 -37.75 34.66
C THR A 221 41.76 -38.17 36.02
N LYS A 222 41.35 -39.35 36.48
CA LYS A 222 42.02 -40.09 37.55
C LYS A 222 43.38 -40.59 37.06
#